data_AF-A0A9Q3DQW9-F1
#
_entry.id   AF-A0A9Q3DQW9-F1
#
_cell.length_a   1.000
_cell.length_b   1.000
_cell.length_c   1.000
_cell.angle_alpha   90.00
_cell.angle_beta   90.00
_cell.angle_gamma   90.00
#
_symmetry.space_group_name_H-M   'P 1'
#
loop_
_entity.id
_entity.type
_entity.pdbx_description
1 polymer ?
#
loop_
_entity_poly.entity_id
_entity_poly.type
_entity_poly.pdbx_seq_one_letter_code
_entity_poly.pdbx_strand_id
1 'polypeptide(L)'
;MVERGHKKLKDALVKMCGESGGKWKKYLPLVTLADRISIKTSTGFSPYEIQFGQLTLLPIDIETKTFLAVEWHKISTTEELLEARAKILEGKEEMRTNAAEKPKKSREDSIKYWDRRMAHQPRSPLEPGDLVLACNKETKTNLD
;
A
#
# COMPACT_ATOMS: atom_id res chain seq x y z
N MET A 1 -5.08 5.08 -31.05
CA MET A 1 -5.51 5.52 -29.70
C MET A 1 -4.96 4.65 -28.57
N VAL A 2 -4.78 3.34 -28.82
CA VAL A 2 -4.18 2.36 -27.87
C VAL A 2 -2.78 2.78 -27.39
N GLU A 3 -1.91 3.22 -28.29
CA GLU A 3 -0.52 3.59 -27.95
C GLU A 3 -0.42 4.77 -26.97
N ARG A 4 -1.28 5.79 -27.10
CA ARG A 4 -1.31 6.94 -26.18
C ARG A 4 -1.79 6.55 -24.78
N GLY A 5 -2.75 5.63 -24.68
CA GLY A 5 -3.23 5.10 -23.40
C GLY A 5 -2.16 4.27 -22.69
N HIS A 6 -1.41 3.46 -23.44
CA HIS A 6 -0.38 2.59 -22.89
C HIS A 6 0.86 3.34 -22.41
N LYS A 7 1.11 4.57 -22.88
CA LYS A 7 2.25 5.38 -22.43
C LYS A 7 2.26 5.55 -20.91
N LYS A 8 1.14 5.99 -20.31
CA LYS A 8 1.05 6.19 -18.85
C LYS A 8 1.22 4.89 -18.06
N LEU A 9 0.73 3.78 -18.61
CA LEU A 9 0.85 2.46 -17.98
C LEU A 9 2.31 1.99 -17.98
N LYS A 10 3.02 2.18 -19.11
CA LYS A 10 4.45 1.90 -19.23
C LYS A 10 5.26 2.80 -18.28
N ASP A 11 4.98 4.10 -18.25
CA ASP A 11 5.70 5.05 -17.40
C ASP A 11 5.52 4.70 -15.91
N ALA A 12 4.30 4.34 -15.49
CA ALA A 12 4.02 3.87 -14.13
C ALA A 12 4.77 2.56 -13.82
N LEU A 13 4.80 1.61 -14.75
CA LEU A 13 5.51 0.35 -14.56
C LEU A 13 7.02 0.55 -14.44
N VAL A 14 7.62 1.41 -15.30
CA VAL A 14 9.03 1.78 -15.22
C VAL A 14 9.33 2.42 -13.87
N LYS A 15 8.50 3.36 -13.42
CA LYS A 15 8.65 4.03 -12.12
C LYS A 15 8.62 3.04 -10.94
N MET A 16 7.74 2.03 -11.00
CA MET A 16 7.61 1.03 -9.94
C MET A 16 8.73 -0.03 -9.97
N CYS A 17 9.27 -0.35 -11.14
CA CYS A 17 10.33 -1.35 -11.29
C CYS A 17 11.73 -0.80 -10.95
N GLY A 18 11.90 0.53 -10.97
CA GLY A 18 13.20 1.18 -10.80
C GLY A 18 14.17 0.83 -11.93
N GLU A 19 15.45 1.17 -11.73
CA GLU A 19 16.50 1.06 -12.75
C GLU A 19 16.72 -0.38 -13.26
N SER A 20 16.49 -1.39 -12.41
CA SER A 20 16.73 -2.78 -12.76
C SER A 20 15.69 -3.41 -13.70
N GLY A 21 14.47 -2.86 -13.77
CA GLY A 21 13.35 -3.41 -14.57
C GLY A 21 12.86 -4.82 -14.18
N GLY A 22 13.62 -5.60 -13.41
CA GLY A 22 13.39 -7.03 -13.17
C GLY A 22 12.14 -7.37 -12.35
N LYS A 23 11.55 -6.39 -11.67
CA LYS A 23 10.36 -6.57 -10.83
C LYS A 23 9.04 -6.38 -11.59
N TRP A 24 9.06 -6.24 -12.91
CA TRP A 24 7.85 -5.95 -13.71
C TRP A 24 6.75 -7.00 -13.53
N LYS A 25 7.09 -8.29 -13.39
CA LYS A 25 6.10 -9.36 -13.14
C LYS A 25 5.31 -9.13 -11.85
N LYS A 26 5.95 -8.56 -10.83
CA LYS A 26 5.32 -8.22 -9.54
C LYS A 26 4.40 -7.00 -9.67
N TYR A 27 4.83 -5.97 -10.40
CA TYR A 27 4.12 -4.70 -10.46
C TYR A 27 3.08 -4.60 -11.57
N LEU A 28 3.17 -5.42 -12.62
CA LEU A 28 2.24 -5.38 -13.75
C LEU A 28 0.77 -5.60 -13.31
N PRO A 29 0.42 -6.60 -12.49
CA PRO A 29 -0.96 -6.75 -12.00
C PRO A 29 -1.43 -5.54 -11.19
N LEU A 30 -0.53 -4.95 -10.38
CA LEU A 30 -0.86 -3.80 -9.54
C LEU A 30 -1.13 -2.54 -10.38
N VAL A 31 -0.26 -2.25 -11.35
CA VAL A 31 -0.38 -1.09 -12.22
C VAL A 31 -1.61 -1.21 -13.14
N THR A 32 -1.87 -2.41 -13.68
CA THR A 32 -3.05 -2.64 -14.52
C THR A 32 -4.35 -2.54 -13.73
N LEU A 33 -4.39 -3.06 -12.50
CA LEU A 33 -5.54 -2.85 -11.61
C LEU A 33 -5.73 -1.36 -11.31
N ALA A 34 -4.67 -0.65 -10.91
CA ALA A 34 -4.72 0.78 -10.63
C ALA A 34 -5.26 1.58 -11.82
N ASP A 35 -4.86 1.25 -13.06
CA ASP A 35 -5.37 1.90 -14.27
C ASP A 35 -6.86 1.66 -14.51
N ARG A 36 -7.36 0.46 -14.17
CA ARG A 36 -8.78 0.09 -14.33
C ARG A 36 -9.69 0.75 -13.30
N ILE A 37 -9.20 0.99 -12.09
CA ILE A 37 -9.99 1.58 -11.00
C ILE A 37 -9.84 3.11 -10.93
N SER A 38 -8.89 3.69 -11.67
CA SER A 38 -8.70 5.13 -11.72
C SER A 38 -9.66 5.80 -12.70
N ILE A 39 -10.28 6.89 -12.25
CA ILE A 39 -11.16 7.72 -13.08
C ILE A 39 -10.38 8.30 -14.27
N LYS A 40 -10.93 8.15 -15.48
CA LYS A 40 -10.36 8.77 -16.69
C LYS A 40 -10.97 10.15 -16.89
N THR A 41 -10.12 11.15 -17.13
CA THR A 41 -10.57 12.54 -17.36
C THR A 41 -11.47 12.70 -18.59
N SER A 42 -11.35 11.80 -19.57
CA SER A 42 -12.16 11.83 -20.80
C SER A 42 -13.61 11.39 -20.58
N THR A 43 -13.85 10.49 -19.63
CA THR A 43 -15.18 9.91 -19.39
C THR A 43 -15.77 10.34 -18.05
N GLY A 44 -14.95 10.79 -17.10
CA GLY A 44 -15.38 11.04 -15.72
C GLY A 44 -15.57 9.77 -14.89
N PHE A 45 -15.37 8.60 -15.48
CA PHE A 45 -15.54 7.28 -14.85
C PHE A 45 -14.28 6.44 -15.00
N SER A 46 -14.07 5.50 -14.09
CA SER A 46 -13.04 4.46 -14.23
C SER A 46 -13.47 3.39 -15.23
N PRO A 47 -12.51 2.72 -15.90
CA PRO A 47 -12.83 1.58 -16.76
C PRO A 47 -13.63 0.48 -16.04
N TYR A 48 -13.38 0.25 -14.74
CA TYR A 48 -14.14 -0.70 -13.93
C TYR A 48 -15.61 -0.28 -13.82
N GLU A 49 -15.89 0.98 -13.48
CA GLU A 49 -17.27 1.49 -13.40
C GLU A 49 -18.00 1.38 -14.73
N ILE A 50 -17.32 1.67 -15.84
CA ILE A 50 -17.92 1.53 -17.18
C ILE A 50 -18.26 0.06 -17.48
N GLN A 51 -17.38 -0.87 -17.07
CA GLN A 51 -17.56 -2.30 -17.36
C GLN A 51 -18.62 -2.97 -16.50
N PHE A 52 -18.72 -2.58 -15.21
CA PHE A 52 -19.55 -3.27 -14.22
C PHE A 52 -20.72 -2.43 -13.70
N GLY A 53 -20.78 -1.13 -14.03
CA GLY A 53 -21.84 -0.22 -13.57
C GLY A 53 -21.79 0.10 -12.07
N GLN A 54 -20.68 -0.20 -11.38
CA GLN A 54 -20.54 0.02 -9.94
C GLN A 54 -19.10 0.42 -9.56
N LEU A 55 -18.95 1.04 -8.39
CA LEU A 55 -17.65 1.35 -7.80
C LEU A 55 -16.88 0.06 -7.46
N THR A 56 -15.56 0.10 -7.60
CA THR A 56 -14.72 -1.03 -7.19
C THR A 56 -14.66 -1.15 -5.66
N LEU A 57 -14.88 -2.36 -5.14
CA LEU A 57 -14.52 -2.74 -3.77
C LEU A 57 -13.12 -3.34 -3.73
N LEU A 58 -12.19 -2.70 -3.04
CA LEU A 58 -10.85 -3.22 -2.84
C LEU A 58 -10.78 -4.07 -1.55
N PRO A 59 -9.81 -4.99 -1.42
CA PRO A 59 -9.62 -5.75 -0.18
C PRO A 59 -9.47 -4.84 1.05
N ILE A 60 -8.82 -3.69 0.89
CA ILE A 60 -8.70 -2.70 1.97
C ILE A 60 -10.05 -2.16 2.39
N ASP A 61 -11.00 -1.94 1.47
CA ASP A 61 -12.35 -1.47 1.80
C ASP A 61 -13.08 -2.46 2.70
N ILE A 62 -12.87 -3.76 2.48
CA ILE A 62 -13.46 -4.84 3.28
C ILE A 62 -12.78 -4.92 4.65
N GLU A 63 -11.45 -4.97 4.68
CA GLU A 63 -10.67 -5.06 5.92
C GLU A 63 -10.95 -3.88 6.86
N THR A 64 -11.07 -2.69 6.29
CA THR A 64 -11.26 -1.44 7.04
C THR A 64 -12.71 -1.01 7.15
N LYS A 65 -13.65 -1.81 6.61
CA LYS A 65 -15.08 -1.53 6.56
C LYS A 65 -15.37 -0.09 6.11
N THR A 66 -14.76 0.32 5.00
CA THR A 66 -15.00 1.66 4.44
C THR A 66 -16.47 1.82 4.07
N PHE A 67 -16.87 3.05 3.78
CA PHE A 67 -18.24 3.38 3.36
C PHE A 67 -18.75 2.48 2.23
N LEU A 68 -17.87 2.04 1.32
CA LEU A 68 -18.24 1.17 0.19
C LEU A 68 -18.58 -0.26 0.64
N ALA A 69 -17.95 -0.76 1.71
CA ALA A 69 -18.14 -2.13 2.19
C ALA A 69 -19.35 -2.32 3.11
N VAL A 70 -20.01 -1.24 3.53
CA VAL A 70 -21.19 -1.31 4.40
C VAL A 70 -22.43 -1.69 3.59
N GLU A 71 -23.18 -2.67 4.07
CA GLU A 71 -24.44 -3.10 3.49
C GLU A 71 -25.59 -2.14 3.84
N TRP A 72 -25.57 -0.92 3.28
CA TRP A 72 -26.54 0.14 3.58
C TRP A 72 -28.00 -0.27 3.40
N HIS A 73 -28.28 -1.23 2.51
CA HIS A 73 -29.63 -1.76 2.28
C HIS A 73 -30.21 -2.53 3.47
N LYS A 74 -29.39 -2.97 4.43
CA LYS A 74 -29.82 -3.65 5.66
C LYS A 74 -30.10 -2.67 6.80
N ILE A 75 -29.73 -1.41 6.63
CA ILE A 75 -29.94 -0.35 7.62
C ILE A 75 -31.33 0.22 7.40
N SER A 76 -32.17 0.11 8.42
CA SER A 76 -33.58 0.48 8.34
C SER A 76 -33.95 1.66 9.24
N THR A 77 -33.15 1.91 10.29
CA THR A 77 -33.41 2.97 11.25
C THR A 77 -32.33 4.06 11.22
N THR A 78 -32.69 5.25 11.68
CA THR A 78 -31.74 6.36 11.85
C THR A 78 -30.66 6.02 12.89
N GLU A 79 -31.00 5.26 13.94
CA GLU A 79 -30.06 4.83 14.97
C GLU A 79 -29.00 3.89 14.39
N GLU A 80 -29.40 2.87 13.63
CA GLU A 80 -28.48 1.96 12.92
C GLU A 80 -27.58 2.72 11.92
N LEU A 81 -28.14 3.72 11.23
CA LEU A 81 -27.37 4.55 10.30
C LEU A 81 -26.30 5.36 11.03
N LEU A 82 -26.65 5.96 12.17
CA LEU A 82 -25.72 6.73 13.00
C LEU A 82 -24.65 5.81 13.61
N GLU A 83 -25.03 4.63 14.09
CA GLU A 83 -24.10 3.63 14.62
C GLU A 83 -23.10 3.17 13.54
N ALA A 84 -23.57 2.81 12.35
CA ALA A 84 -22.71 2.38 11.25
C ALA A 84 -21.71 3.48 10.85
N ARG A 85 -22.17 4.73 10.77
CA ARG A 85 -21.30 5.88 10.48
C ARG A 85 -20.30 6.15 11.60
N ALA A 86 -20.72 6.04 12.87
CA ALA A 86 -19.85 6.23 14.02
C ALA A 86 -18.72 5.18 14.04
N LYS A 87 -19.04 3.90 13.76
CA LYS A 87 -18.03 2.82 13.66
C LYS A 87 -16.98 3.08 12.58
N ILE A 88 -17.40 3.58 11.42
CA ILE A 88 -16.46 3.97 10.34
C ILE A 88 -15.51 5.08 10.81
N LEU A 89 -16.04 6.07 11.55
CA LEU A 89 -15.24 7.19 12.06
C LEU A 89 -14.29 6.79 13.19
N GLU A 90 -14.74 5.91 14.09
CA GLU A 90 -13.95 5.36 15.19
C GLU A 90 -12.78 4.52 14.68
N GLY A 91 -13.03 3.64 13.70
CA GLY A 91 -12.01 2.79 13.09
C GLY A 91 -10.87 3.55 12.40
N LYS A 92 -11.01 4.87 12.19
CA LYS A 92 -9.97 5.70 11.57
C LYS A 92 -8.69 5.77 12.39
N GLU A 93 -8.81 5.86 13.72
CA GLU A 93 -7.63 6.01 14.57
C GLU A 93 -6.89 4.68 14.74
N GLU A 94 -7.64 3.59 14.93
CA GLU A 94 -7.11 2.23 14.92
C GLU A 94 -6.46 1.89 13.56
N MET A 95 -7.05 2.34 12.45
CA MET A 95 -6.42 2.20 11.13
C MET A 95 -5.08 2.92 11.06
N ARG A 96 -4.97 4.14 11.60
CA ARG A 96 -3.73 4.91 11.58
C ARG A 96 -2.64 4.24 12.42
N THR A 97 -2.97 3.80 13.63
CA THR A 97 -2.02 3.10 14.50
C THR A 97 -1.57 1.79 13.84
N ASN A 98 -2.49 0.97 13.36
CA ASN A 98 -2.18 -0.29 12.68
C ASN A 98 -1.33 -0.08 11.41
N ALA A 99 -1.63 0.95 10.61
CA ALA A 99 -0.86 1.29 9.41
C ALA A 99 0.56 1.76 9.73
N ALA A 100 0.77 2.41 10.89
CA ALA A 100 2.09 2.81 11.37
C ALA A 100 2.88 1.63 11.98
N GLU A 101 2.21 0.75 12.73
CA GLU A 101 2.83 -0.36 13.44
C GLU A 101 3.24 -1.51 12.51
N LYS A 102 2.42 -1.88 11.52
CA LYS A 102 2.71 -3.01 10.62
C LYS A 102 4.05 -2.85 9.89
N PRO A 103 4.41 -1.69 9.31
CA PRO A 103 5.73 -1.46 8.73
C PRO A 103 6.86 -1.50 9.76
N LYS A 104 6.66 -0.95 10.98
CA LYS A 104 7.66 -0.97 12.06
C LYS A 104 7.99 -2.42 12.43
N LYS A 105 6.96 -3.23 12.69
CA LYS A 105 7.08 -4.66 13.00
C LYS A 105 7.71 -5.47 11.87
N SER A 106 7.28 -5.24 10.62
CA SER A 106 7.87 -5.91 9.45
C SER A 106 9.36 -5.59 9.27
N ARG A 107 9.78 -4.34 9.56
CA ARG A 107 11.20 -3.95 9.54
C ARG A 107 11.97 -4.66 10.65
N GLU A 108 11.44 -4.68 11.88
CA GLU A 108 12.06 -5.37 13.01
C GLU A 108 12.23 -6.87 12.74
N ASP A 109 11.20 -7.51 12.18
CA ASP A 109 11.25 -8.93 11.82
C ASP A 109 12.25 -9.19 10.69
N SER A 110 12.35 -8.28 9.71
CA SER A 110 13.35 -8.35 8.65
C SER A 110 14.77 -8.20 9.19
N ILE A 111 15.01 -7.30 10.15
CA ILE A 111 16.31 -7.15 10.84
C ILE A 111 16.65 -8.43 11.59
N LYS A 112 15.73 -8.94 12.44
CA LYS A 112 15.94 -10.19 13.20
C LYS A 112 16.22 -11.37 12.29
N TYR A 113 15.51 -11.47 11.16
CA TYR A 113 15.73 -12.51 10.16
C TYR A 113 17.14 -12.40 9.55
N TRP A 114 17.53 -11.21 9.12
CA TRP A 114 18.85 -10.98 8.53
C TRP A 114 19.99 -11.21 9.52
N ASP A 115 19.86 -10.75 10.77
CA ASP A 115 20.85 -10.98 11.81
C ASP A 115 21.04 -12.47 12.08
N ARG A 116 19.95 -13.24 12.22
CA ARG A 116 20.03 -14.71 12.36
C ARG A 116 20.68 -15.38 11.17
N ARG A 117 20.32 -14.94 9.95
CA ARG A 117 20.87 -15.50 8.71
C ARG A 117 22.36 -15.20 8.53
N MET A 118 22.81 -14.02 8.98
CA MET A 118 24.21 -13.57 8.88
C MET A 118 25.07 -13.95 10.08
N ALA A 119 24.47 -14.48 11.15
CA ALA A 119 25.17 -14.82 12.39
C ALA A 119 26.35 -15.80 12.20
N HIS A 120 26.28 -16.66 11.19
CA HIS A 120 27.32 -17.64 10.88
C HIS A 120 28.28 -17.20 9.76
N GLN A 121 28.06 -16.04 9.13
CA GLN A 121 28.98 -15.49 8.14
C GLN A 121 30.03 -14.62 8.83
N PRO A 122 31.33 -14.95 8.72
CA PRO A 122 32.37 -14.06 9.21
C PRO A 122 32.30 -12.75 8.42
N ARG A 123 32.12 -11.63 9.13
CA ARG A 123 32.30 -10.31 8.53
C ARG A 123 33.79 -10.08 8.38
N SER A 124 34.24 -9.77 7.17
CA SER A 124 35.60 -9.27 6.95
C SER A 124 35.84 -8.03 7.83
N PRO A 125 37.04 -7.84 8.38
CA PRO A 125 37.39 -6.59 9.05
C PRO A 125 37.13 -5.41 8.11
N LEU A 126 36.56 -4.33 8.63
CA LEU A 126 36.36 -3.11 7.86
C LEU A 126 37.72 -2.43 7.65
N GLU A 127 38.01 -2.04 6.42
CA GLU A 127 39.23 -1.33 6.07
C GLU A 127 38.99 0.20 6.02
N PRO A 128 40.02 1.02 6.31
CA PRO A 128 39.90 2.46 6.15
C PRO A 128 39.53 2.84 4.70
N GLY A 129 38.37 3.46 4.52
CA GLY A 129 37.82 3.80 3.20
C GLY A 129 36.53 3.04 2.84
N ASP A 130 36.19 1.99 3.59
CA ASP A 130 34.92 1.27 3.42
C ASP A 130 33.71 2.13 3.77
N LEU A 131 32.71 2.12 2.89
CA LEU A 131 31.43 2.79 3.14
C LEU A 131 30.53 1.89 3.99
N VAL A 132 30.18 2.38 5.18
CA VAL A 132 29.25 1.73 6.10
C VAL A 132 28.01 2.59 6.32
N LEU A 133 26.86 1.94 6.52
CA LEU A 133 25.65 2.63 6.93
C LEU A 133 25.76 3.02 8.41
N ALA A 134 25.96 4.31 8.67
CA ALA A 134 25.95 4.86 10.02
C ALA A 134 24.51 4.89 10.57
N CYS A 135 24.26 4.21 11.68
CA CYS A 135 22.97 4.29 12.36
C CYS A 135 22.99 5.48 13.33
N ASN A 136 22.39 6.61 12.93
CA ASN A 136 22.25 7.77 13.82
C ASN A 136 21.31 7.43 14.99
N LYS A 137 21.89 7.37 16.19
CA LYS A 137 21.16 7.05 17.43
C LYS A 137 20.25 8.20 17.86
N GLU A 138 20.59 9.44 17.55
CA GLU A 138 19.80 10.63 17.92
C GLU A 138 18.42 10.68 17.24
N THR A 139 18.29 10.14 16.03
CA THR A 139 17.01 10.01 15.34
C THR A 139 16.14 8.87 15.88
N LYS A 140 16.69 7.93 16.66
CA LYS A 140 15.92 6.83 17.27
C LYS A 140 15.26 7.24 18.59
N THR A 141 15.93 8.07 19.40
CA THR A 141 15.42 8.51 20.71
C THR A 141 14.19 9.43 20.62
N ASN A 142 13.92 10.02 19.46
CA ASN A 142 12.78 10.91 19.23
C ASN A 142 11.55 10.21 18.63
N LEU A 143 11.57 8.88 18.48
CA LEU A 143 10.52 8.07 17.84
C LEU A 143 9.98 6.94 18.74
N ASP A 144 10.38 6.92 20.02
CA ASP A 144 9.82 6.10 21.09
C ASP A 144 9.10 7.02 22.10
#